data_AF-A0A653Q1A0-F1
#
_entry.id   AF-A0A653Q1A0-F1
#
_cell.length_a   1.000
_cell.length_b   1.000
_cell.length_c   1.000
_cell.angle_alpha   90.00
_cell.angle_beta   90.00
_cell.angle_gamma   90.00
#
_symmetry.space_group_name_H-M   'P 1'
#
loop_
_entity.id
_entity.type
_entity.pdbx_description
1 polymer ?
#
loop_
_entity_poly.entity_id
_entity_poly.type
_entity_poly.pdbx_seq_one_letter_code
_entity_poly.pdbx_strand_id
1 'polypeptide(L)' 'MTTYTPRELAAELGYTNESRPGRAVRAYLRERYPEHTGFWVLDEAQADDVRANVPRAS' A
#
# COMPACT_ATOMS: atom_id res chain seq x y z
N MET A 1 -3.14 -8.38 -16.48
CA MET A 1 -2.88 -7.22 -15.61
C MET A 1 -2.84 -7.75 -14.19
N THR A 2 -1.70 -7.63 -13.53
CA THR A 2 -1.56 -7.97 -12.10
C THR A 2 -2.05 -6.79 -11.30
N THR A 3 -2.82 -7.04 -10.25
CA THR A 3 -3.26 -6.01 -9.31
C THR A 3 -2.82 -6.37 -7.91
N TYR A 4 -2.61 -5.33 -7.10
CA TYR A 4 -2.13 -5.46 -5.73
C TYR A 4 -3.08 -4.76 -4.78
N THR A 5 -3.28 -5.38 -3.63
CA THR A 5 -3.98 -4.77 -2.50
C THR A 5 -2.97 -4.11 -1.55
N PRO A 6 -3.39 -3.10 -0.78
CA PRO A 6 -2.52 -2.53 0.26
C PRO A 6 -2.03 -3.55 1.28
N ARG A 7 -2.76 -4.65 1.49
CA ARG A 7 -2.37 -5.73 2.38
C ARG A 7 -1.18 -6.51 1.82
N GLU A 8 -1.22 -6.86 0.55
CA GLU A 8 -0.13 -7.59 -0.11
C GLU A 8 1.15 -6.74 -0.12
N LEU A 9 1.05 -5.46 -0.53
CA LEU A 9 2.20 -4.56 -0.52
C LEU A 9 2.75 -4.31 0.88
N ALA A 10 1.89 -4.22 1.91
CA ALA A 10 2.36 -4.10 3.28
C ALA A 10 3.10 -5.36 3.75
N ALA A 11 2.62 -6.56 3.39
CA ALA A 11 3.34 -7.80 3.67
C ALA A 11 4.70 -7.85 2.95
N GLU A 12 4.77 -7.43 1.68
CA GLU A 12 6.04 -7.30 0.93
C GLU A 12 7.04 -6.35 1.61
N LEU A 13 6.53 -5.29 2.23
CA LEU A 13 7.33 -4.30 2.97
C LEU A 13 7.65 -4.72 4.41
N GLY A 14 7.23 -5.91 4.85
CA GLY A 14 7.50 -6.45 6.19
C GLY A 14 6.47 -6.09 7.26
N TYR A 15 5.39 -5.38 6.92
CA TYR A 15 4.32 -5.01 7.84
C TYR A 15 3.32 -6.16 8.06
N THR A 16 3.79 -7.27 8.63
CA THR A 16 2.99 -8.48 8.85
C THR A 16 2.16 -8.44 10.14
N ASN A 17 2.54 -7.61 11.11
CA ASN A 17 1.95 -7.52 12.46
C ASN A 17 1.07 -6.28 12.67
N GLU A 18 0.62 -5.61 11.60
CA GLU A 18 -0.27 -4.46 11.76
C GLU A 18 -1.64 -4.88 12.31
N SER A 19 -2.15 -4.15 13.32
CA SER A 19 -3.52 -4.35 13.82
C SER A 19 -4.58 -4.14 12.72
N ARG A 20 -4.23 -3.39 11.66
CA ARG A 20 -5.01 -3.24 10.43
C ARG A 20 -4.08 -3.51 9.25
N PRO A 21 -4.23 -4.65 8.54
CA PRO A 21 -3.36 -4.99 7.43
C PRO A 21 -3.38 -3.94 6.31
N GLY A 22 -2.20 -3.50 5.88
CA GLY A 22 -2.05 -2.46 4.89
C GLY A 22 -2.16 -1.05 5.45
N ARG A 23 -1.97 -0.83 6.76
CA ARG A 23 -2.14 0.50 7.36
C ARG A 23 -1.08 1.46 6.84
N ALA A 24 0.20 1.10 6.83
CA ALA A 24 1.27 1.93 6.31
C ALA A 24 1.02 2.32 4.85
N VAL A 25 0.71 1.33 4.01
CA VAL A 25 0.42 1.55 2.58
C VAL A 25 -0.82 2.43 2.38
N ARG A 26 -1.92 2.18 3.11
CA ARG A 26 -3.13 3.02 3.01
C ARG A 26 -2.93 4.43 3.55
N ALA A 27 -2.00 4.64 4.48
CA ALA A 27 -1.67 6.00 4.95
C ALA A 27 -1.03 6.79 3.81
N TYR A 28 -0.01 6.21 3.17
CA TYR A 28 0.63 6.80 2.00
C TYR A 28 -0.34 7.06 0.85
N LEU A 29 -1.17 6.07 0.48
CA LEU A 29 -2.12 6.24 -0.64
C LEU A 29 -3.16 7.34 -0.38
N ARG A 30 -3.61 7.52 0.87
CA ARG A 30 -4.55 8.60 1.22
C ARG A 30 -3.92 9.98 1.12
N GLU A 31 -2.64 10.10 1.46
CA GLU A 31 -1.90 11.35 1.29
C GLU A 31 -1.67 11.64 -0.20
N ARG A 32 -1.29 10.61 -0.97
CA ARG A 32 -0.97 10.73 -2.39
C ARG A 32 -2.21 10.99 -3.27
N TYR A 33 -3.34 10.37 -2.94
CA TYR A 33 -4.58 10.40 -3.71
C TYR A 33 -5.76 10.76 -2.79
N PRO A 34 -5.85 12.01 -2.31
CA PRO A 34 -6.83 12.42 -1.30
C PRO A 34 -8.28 12.37 -1.80
N GLU A 35 -8.51 12.44 -3.11
CA GLU A 35 -9.84 12.37 -3.72
C GLU A 35 -10.36 10.92 -3.88
N HIS A 36 -9.49 9.92 -3.72
CA HIS A 36 -9.91 8.53 -3.85
C HIS A 36 -10.72 8.09 -2.65
N THR A 37 -11.98 7.72 -2.92
CA THR A 37 -12.88 7.17 -1.91
C THR A 37 -13.27 5.76 -2.32
N GLY A 38 -12.87 4.76 -1.53
CA GLY A 38 -13.23 3.36 -1.78
C GLY A 38 -12.12 2.36 -1.47
N PHE A 39 -12.27 1.18 -2.06
CA PHE A 39 -11.27 0.12 -1.97
C PHE A 39 -10.06 0.46 -2.84
N TRP A 40 -8.89 0.03 -2.39
CA TRP A 40 -7.64 0.19 -3.12
C TRP A 40 -7.35 -1.10 -3.86
N VAL A 41 -7.30 -1.00 -5.19
CA VAL A 41 -6.80 -2.02 -6.10
C VAL A 41 -5.79 -1.30 -6.98
N LEU A 42 -4.53 -1.66 -6.83
CA LEU A 42 -3.41 -0.94 -7.41
C LEU A 42 -2.92 -1.70 -8.64
N ASP A 43 -2.60 -0.98 -9.71
CA ASP A 43 -1.83 -1.55 -10.81
C ASP A 43 -0.34 -1.65 -10.44
N GLU A 44 0.47 -2.19 -11.35
CA GLU A 44 1.91 -2.37 -11.13
C GLU A 44 2.62 -1.03 -10.90
N ALA A 45 2.24 0.04 -11.63
CA ALA A 45 2.90 1.34 -11.50
C ALA A 45 2.62 1.97 -10.13
N GLN A 46 1.39 1.85 -9.64
CA GLN A 46 1.00 2.27 -8.30
C GLN A 46 1.65 1.42 -7.21
N ALA A 47 1.83 0.11 -7.45
CA ALA A 47 2.55 -0.77 -6.54
C ALA A 47 4.03 -0.39 -6.44
N ASP A 48 4.68 -0.08 -7.56
CA ASP A 48 6.08 0.37 -7.59
C ASP A 48 6.26 1.73 -6.88
N ASP A 49 5.32 2.65 -7.05
CA ASP A 49 5.30 3.94 -6.32
C ASP A 49 5.20 3.71 -4.80
N VAL A 50 4.35 2.77 -4.36
CA VAL A 50 4.28 2.36 -2.95
C VAL A 50 5.61 1.76 -2.47
N ARG A 51 6.20 0.84 -3.24
CA ARG A 51 7.48 0.18 -2.87
C ARG A 51 8.64 1.17 -2.74
N ALA A 52 8.63 2.24 -3.53
CA ALA A 52 9.66 3.27 -3.50
C ALA A 52 9.51 4.25 -2.33
N ASN A 53 8.27 4.54 -1.91
CA ASN A 53 7.99 5.63 -0.98
C ASN A 53 7.54 5.20 0.43
N VAL A 54 7.01 3.98 0.59
CA VAL A 54 6.63 3.47 1.92
C VAL A 54 7.86 2.82 2.57
N PRO A 55 8.28 3.26 3.78
CA PRO A 55 9.39 2.63 4.50
C PRO A 55 9.17 1.13 4.69
N ARG A 56 10.25 0.35 4.75
CA ARG A 56 10.15 -1.07 5.12
C ARG A 56 10.10 -1.21 6.65
N ALA A 57 9.32 -2.17 7.13
CA ALA A 57 9.38 -2.57 8.53
C ALA A 57 10.77 -3.16 8.82
N SER A 58 11.41 -2.65 9.87
CA SER A 58 12.71 -3.14 10.35
C SER A 58 12.59 -4.47 11.08
#